data_AF-A0A8T6CU75-F1
#
_entry.id   AF-A0A8T6CU75-F1
#
_cell.length_a   1.000
_cell.length_b   1.000
_cell.length_c   1.000
_cell.angle_alpha   90.00
_cell.angle_beta   90.00
_cell.angle_gamma   90.00
#
_symmetry.space_group_name_H-M   'P 1'
#
loop_
_entity.id
_entity.type
_entity.pdbx_description
1 polymer ?
#
loop_
_entity_poly.entity_id
_entity_poly.type
_entity_poly.pdbx_seq_one_letter_code
_entity_poly.pdbx_strand_id
1 'polypeptide(L)'
;MLPTSWRSTTSSPCGATSGLVGSVVGIDVGGTFTDCVVVDDAGRVWMDKAFTTPSNLAEGIVAALANVCDRLGAEVDAVLSEASVFALGTTSLINRVVSRRGARVGFITTRGHEDAVRIGRVLSRSEGLPEQLHYDVAAWNKPEPLFVEGGVRGVVERVDSKGAVVAPLDEEGLLQVVGELRDLGVDSIAVMFLWSFLNPQHELRARELIEQAAPGLPVNLSSDIAPTLGEFERANTTLMN
;
A
#
# COMPACT_ATOMS: atom_id res chain seq x y z
N MET A 1 -33.83 16.72 -27.10
CA MET A 1 -32.78 17.25 -28.00
C MET A 1 -32.14 18.44 -27.30
N LEU A 2 -31.02 18.22 -26.62
CA LEU A 2 -30.20 19.27 -26.00
C LEU A 2 -28.87 19.34 -26.77
N PRO A 3 -28.36 20.53 -27.09
CA PRO A 3 -27.20 20.67 -27.96
C PRO A 3 -25.90 20.37 -27.19
N THR A 4 -25.21 19.34 -27.66
CA THR A 4 -23.78 19.08 -27.43
C THR A 4 -22.93 20.14 -28.10
N SER A 5 -22.22 20.98 -27.33
CA SER A 5 -20.87 21.43 -27.71
C SER A 5 -20.15 22.06 -26.51
N TRP A 6 -19.30 21.28 -25.85
CA TRP A 6 -18.17 21.82 -25.12
C TRP A 6 -17.10 22.16 -26.16
N ARG A 7 -16.85 23.45 -26.39
CA ARG A 7 -15.79 23.91 -27.30
C ARG A 7 -14.46 23.88 -26.56
N SER A 8 -13.56 22.98 -26.95
CA SER A 8 -12.14 23.11 -26.65
C SER A 8 -11.58 24.27 -27.48
N THR A 9 -10.90 25.20 -26.81
CA THR A 9 -10.12 26.25 -27.47
C THR A 9 -8.87 25.64 -28.08
N THR A 10 -8.75 25.70 -29.41
CA THR A 10 -7.55 25.37 -30.18
C THR A 10 -6.85 26.64 -30.66
N SER A 11 -5.52 26.69 -30.49
CA SER A 11 -4.53 27.40 -31.32
C SER A 11 -3.15 27.00 -30.76
N SER A 12 -2.15 26.49 -31.49
CA SER A 12 -1.59 26.86 -32.80
C SER A 12 -0.73 25.71 -33.38
N PRO A 13 -0.29 25.76 -34.66
CA PRO A 13 0.24 24.59 -35.38
C PRO A 13 1.74 24.31 -35.18
N CYS A 14 2.06 23.02 -35.38
CA CYS A 14 3.33 22.32 -35.59
C CYS A 14 4.60 23.17 -35.84
N GLY A 15 5.61 22.93 -34.99
CA GLY A 15 6.99 23.34 -35.20
C GLY A 15 7.86 23.12 -33.96
N ALA A 16 8.83 22.20 -34.11
CA ALA A 16 9.93 21.84 -33.20
C ALA A 16 9.60 20.88 -32.04
N THR A 17 10.16 19.68 -32.17
CA THR A 17 10.45 18.66 -31.14
C THR A 17 11.35 19.15 -29.99
N SER A 18 11.52 20.47 -29.82
CA SER A 18 12.45 21.08 -28.84
C SER A 18 11.76 21.56 -27.58
N GLY A 19 10.55 21.08 -27.29
CA GLY A 19 9.68 21.61 -26.24
C GLY A 19 9.27 20.61 -25.16
N LEU A 20 9.88 19.42 -25.11
CA LEU A 20 9.52 18.35 -24.15
C LEU A 20 10.64 18.06 -23.13
N VAL A 21 11.84 18.61 -23.35
CA VAL A 21 12.93 18.61 -22.38
C VAL A 21 12.40 19.15 -21.05
N GLY A 22 12.61 18.40 -19.97
CA GLY A 22 12.20 18.80 -18.62
C GLY A 22 10.75 18.52 -18.27
N SER A 23 9.97 17.91 -19.18
CA SER A 23 8.54 17.68 -18.96
C SER A 23 8.21 16.82 -17.73
N VAL A 24 7.07 17.12 -17.11
CA VAL A 24 6.48 16.34 -16.01
C VAL A 24 5.36 15.50 -16.57
N VAL A 25 5.45 14.18 -16.37
CA VAL A 25 4.41 13.22 -16.72
C VAL A 25 3.71 12.78 -15.44
N GLY A 26 2.41 13.07 -15.33
CA GLY A 26 1.55 12.64 -14.24
C GLY A 26 0.52 11.62 -14.73
N ILE A 27 0.43 10.49 -14.04
CA ILE A 27 -0.54 9.42 -14.33
C ILE A 27 -1.39 9.20 -13.09
N ASP A 28 -2.70 9.08 -13.25
CA ASP A 28 -3.61 8.61 -12.20
C ASP A 28 -4.39 7.39 -12.68
N VAL A 29 -4.13 6.24 -12.05
CA VAL A 29 -4.80 4.98 -12.35
C VAL A 29 -6.04 4.84 -11.45
N GLY A 30 -7.20 5.13 -12.03
CA GLY A 30 -8.51 4.88 -11.46
C GLY A 30 -9.04 3.46 -11.74
N GLY A 31 -10.25 3.17 -11.26
CA GLY A 31 -10.90 1.89 -11.52
C GLY A 31 -11.41 1.71 -12.95
N THR A 32 -11.86 2.79 -13.59
CA THR A 32 -12.45 2.77 -14.95
C THR A 32 -11.51 3.35 -15.99
N PHE A 33 -10.88 4.49 -15.67
CA PHE A 33 -9.98 5.21 -16.55
C PHE A 33 -8.62 5.40 -15.88
N THR A 34 -7.59 5.44 -16.71
CA THR A 34 -6.26 5.92 -16.38
C THR A 34 -6.08 7.27 -17.07
N ASP A 35 -5.92 8.33 -16.28
CA ASP A 35 -5.73 9.69 -16.78
C ASP A 35 -4.24 10.00 -16.87
N CYS A 36 -3.81 10.69 -17.93
CA CYS A 36 -2.43 11.11 -18.17
C CYS A 36 -2.39 12.62 -18.39
N VAL A 37 -1.40 13.27 -17.79
CA VAL A 37 -1.10 14.69 -17.96
C VAL A 37 0.39 14.84 -18.25
N VAL A 38 0.73 15.60 -19.28
CA VAL A 38 2.10 16.01 -19.61
C VAL A 38 2.17 17.52 -19.51
N VAL A 39 3.15 18.03 -18.77
CA VAL A 39 3.44 19.47 -18.63
C VAL A 39 4.87 19.72 -19.09
N ASP A 40 5.09 20.64 -20.01
CA ASP A 40 6.45 20.99 -20.42
C ASP A 40 7.05 22.15 -19.62
N ASP A 41 8.32 22.47 -19.89
CA ASP A 41 9.06 23.57 -19.27
C ASP A 41 8.46 24.96 -19.54
N ALA A 42 7.64 25.10 -20.59
CA ALA A 42 6.90 26.33 -20.89
C ALA A 42 5.56 26.41 -20.15
N GLY A 43 5.19 25.39 -19.37
CA GLY A 43 3.93 25.29 -18.64
C GLY A 43 2.73 24.92 -19.52
N ARG A 44 2.95 24.44 -20.75
CA ARG A 44 1.88 23.92 -21.60
C ARG A 44 1.45 22.55 -21.09
N VAL A 45 0.15 22.31 -21.10
CA VAL A 45 -0.46 21.11 -20.54
C VAL A 45 -1.20 20.33 -21.61
N TRP A 46 -0.90 19.04 -21.70
CA TRP A 46 -1.66 18.08 -22.48
C TRP A 46 -2.22 17.01 -21.57
N MET A 47 -3.45 16.60 -21.83
CA MET A 47 -4.08 15.55 -21.05
C MET A 47 -5.00 14.72 -21.91
N ASP A 48 -5.03 13.43 -21.61
CA ASP A 48 -5.95 12.46 -22.19
C ASP A 48 -6.12 11.30 -21.20
N LYS A 49 -6.97 10.33 -21.56
CA LYS A 49 -7.23 9.15 -20.76
C LYS A 49 -7.31 7.91 -21.62
N ALA A 50 -7.09 6.76 -21.01
CA ALA A 50 -7.42 5.46 -21.56
C ALA A 50 -8.29 4.68 -20.58
N PHE A 51 -8.91 3.59 -21.04
CA PHE A 51 -9.52 2.64 -20.10
C PHE A 51 -8.42 2.02 -19.22
N THR A 52 -8.70 1.86 -17.93
CA THR A 52 -7.83 1.08 -17.04
C THR A 52 -7.87 -0.38 -17.47
N THR A 53 -6.72 -1.04 -17.48
CA THR A 53 -6.60 -2.49 -17.68
C THR A 53 -6.33 -3.16 -16.33
N PRO A 54 -7.33 -3.64 -15.57
CA PRO A 54 -7.13 -4.07 -14.17
C PRO A 54 -6.20 -5.29 -14.03
N SER A 55 -6.16 -6.15 -15.06
CA SER A 55 -5.26 -7.30 -15.12
C SER A 55 -3.79 -6.92 -15.33
N ASN A 56 -3.53 -5.74 -15.93
CA ASN A 56 -2.20 -5.23 -16.18
C ASN A 56 -2.22 -3.70 -16.25
N LEU A 57 -2.00 -3.05 -15.11
CA LEU A 57 -2.10 -1.58 -15.03
C LEU A 57 -1.12 -0.87 -15.97
N ALA A 58 0.03 -1.48 -16.27
CA ALA A 58 1.03 -0.91 -17.17
C ALA A 58 0.47 -0.66 -18.58
N GLU A 59 -0.40 -1.55 -19.09
CA GLU A 59 -1.04 -1.37 -20.39
C GLU A 59 -1.94 -0.13 -20.42
N GLY A 60 -2.72 0.10 -19.36
CA GLY A 60 -3.57 1.30 -19.25
C GLY A 60 -2.76 2.59 -19.15
N ILE A 61 -1.63 2.54 -18.42
CA ILE A 61 -0.69 3.67 -18.29
C ILE A 61 -0.10 4.03 -19.65
N VAL A 62 0.45 3.04 -20.37
CA VAL A 62 1.06 3.25 -21.70
C VAL A 62 0.02 3.75 -22.70
N ALA A 63 -1.19 3.21 -22.68
CA ALA A 63 -2.28 3.67 -23.56
C ALA A 63 -2.68 5.13 -23.29
N ALA A 64 -2.78 5.52 -22.01
CA ALA A 64 -3.11 6.91 -21.66
C ALA A 64 -2.02 7.88 -22.10
N LEU A 65 -0.75 7.50 -21.94
CA LEU A 65 0.39 8.29 -22.40
C LEU A 65 0.45 8.37 -23.94
N ALA A 66 0.20 7.26 -24.64
CA ALA A 66 0.15 7.24 -26.10
C ALA A 66 -0.90 8.22 -26.66
N ASN A 67 -2.11 8.25 -26.06
CA ASN A 67 -3.15 9.20 -26.46
C ASN A 67 -2.72 10.67 -26.29
N VAL A 68 -1.94 10.99 -25.26
CA VAL A 68 -1.36 12.33 -25.09
C VAL A 68 -0.28 12.60 -26.13
N CYS A 69 0.58 11.61 -26.42
CA CYS A 69 1.65 11.70 -27.41
C CYS A 69 1.11 11.92 -28.84
N ASP A 70 0.00 11.27 -29.20
CA ASP A 70 -0.68 11.48 -30.48
C ASP A 70 -1.13 12.94 -30.67
N ARG A 71 -1.57 13.60 -29.60
CA ARG A 71 -1.93 15.03 -29.63
C ARG A 71 -0.74 15.96 -29.68
N LEU A 72 0.36 15.56 -29.04
CA LEU A 72 1.64 16.25 -29.08
C LEU A 72 2.33 16.12 -30.45
N GLY A 73 2.01 15.07 -31.21
CA GLY A 73 2.76 14.68 -32.40
C GLY A 73 4.16 14.16 -32.05
N ALA A 74 4.28 13.46 -30.93
CA ALA A 74 5.54 12.93 -30.39
C ALA A 74 5.43 11.41 -30.18
N GLU A 75 6.56 10.73 -30.10
CA GLU A 75 6.63 9.33 -29.70
C GLU A 75 6.70 9.21 -28.17
N VAL A 76 6.09 8.15 -27.63
CA VAL A 76 6.09 7.87 -26.18
C VAL A 76 7.52 7.83 -25.61
N ASP A 77 8.42 7.12 -26.29
CA ASP A 77 9.81 6.97 -25.85
C ASP A 77 10.54 8.32 -25.79
N ALA A 78 10.24 9.23 -26.73
CA ALA A 78 10.82 10.57 -26.74
C ALA A 78 10.36 11.37 -25.52
N VAL A 79 9.05 11.39 -25.26
CA VAL A 79 8.47 12.07 -24.08
C VAL A 79 9.05 11.51 -22.78
N LEU A 80 9.13 10.19 -22.63
CA LEU A 80 9.68 9.56 -21.43
C LEU A 80 11.17 9.81 -21.25
N SER A 81 11.95 9.84 -22.33
CA SER A 81 13.39 10.09 -22.28
C SER A 81 13.74 11.52 -21.87
N GLU A 82 12.84 12.47 -22.13
CA GLU A 82 12.99 13.88 -21.81
C GLU A 82 12.28 14.30 -20.51
N ALA A 83 11.46 13.42 -19.95
CA ALA A 83 10.71 13.68 -18.74
C ALA A 83 11.64 13.84 -17.53
N SER A 84 11.53 14.97 -16.84
CA SER A 84 12.23 15.21 -15.58
C SER A 84 11.59 14.46 -14.41
N VAL A 85 10.27 14.24 -14.48
CA VAL A 85 9.48 13.57 -13.44
C VAL A 85 8.43 12.68 -14.09
N PHE A 86 8.33 11.45 -13.60
CA PHE A 86 7.19 10.56 -13.85
C PHE A 86 6.50 10.27 -12.51
N ALA A 87 5.32 10.84 -12.33
CA ALA A 87 4.51 10.69 -11.12
C ALA A 87 3.34 9.74 -11.38
N LEU A 88 3.27 8.65 -10.61
CA LEU A 88 2.20 7.67 -10.69
C LEU A 88 1.35 7.69 -9.42
N GLY A 89 0.10 8.12 -9.57
CA GLY A 89 -0.97 7.93 -8.61
C GLY A 89 -1.79 6.69 -8.97
N THR A 90 -2.26 5.97 -7.97
CA THR A 90 -3.21 4.87 -8.19
C THR A 90 -4.13 4.68 -7.00
N THR A 91 -5.38 4.36 -7.29
CA THR A 91 -6.38 3.96 -6.29
C THR A 91 -6.39 2.44 -6.02
N SER A 92 -5.50 1.68 -6.65
CA SER A 92 -5.50 0.21 -6.55
C SER A 92 -5.33 -0.31 -5.13
N LEU A 93 -4.43 0.30 -4.33
CA LEU A 93 -4.21 -0.07 -2.93
C LEU A 93 -5.46 0.16 -2.08
N ILE A 94 -6.03 1.37 -2.12
CA ILE A 94 -7.21 1.70 -1.31
C ILE A 94 -8.41 0.83 -1.70
N ASN A 95 -8.58 0.54 -3.00
CA ASN A 95 -9.63 -0.35 -3.47
C ASN A 95 -9.47 -1.78 -2.94
N ARG A 96 -8.24 -2.29 -2.81
CA ARG A 96 -7.96 -3.61 -2.19
C ARG A 96 -8.32 -3.63 -0.71
N VAL A 97 -7.98 -2.56 0.03
CA VAL A 97 -8.34 -2.42 1.45
C VAL A 97 -9.86 -2.36 1.63
N VAL A 98 -10.55 -1.49 0.88
CA VAL A 98 -12.01 -1.32 0.96
C VAL A 98 -12.75 -2.60 0.57
N SER A 99 -12.30 -3.31 -0.46
CA SER A 99 -12.89 -4.57 -0.89
C SER A 99 -12.45 -5.79 -0.07
N ARG A 100 -11.52 -5.60 0.89
CA ARG A 100 -10.89 -6.67 1.68
C ARG A 100 -10.35 -7.80 0.81
N ARG A 101 -9.73 -7.45 -0.32
CA ARG A 101 -9.10 -8.40 -1.24
C ARG A 101 -7.60 -8.20 -1.22
N GLY A 102 -6.87 -9.25 -0.88
CA GLY A 102 -5.42 -9.21 -0.79
C GLY A 102 -4.85 -10.57 -0.48
N ALA A 103 -3.57 -10.57 -0.10
CA ALA A 103 -2.90 -11.75 0.43
C ALA A 103 -3.60 -12.24 1.70
N ARG A 104 -3.66 -13.56 1.89
CA ARG A 104 -3.99 -14.18 3.16
C ARG A 104 -2.78 -14.06 4.08
N VAL A 105 -2.79 -13.09 5.01
CA VAL A 105 -1.61 -12.78 5.85
C VAL A 105 -1.66 -13.56 7.16
N GLY A 106 -0.54 -14.22 7.50
CA GLY A 106 -0.29 -14.74 8.84
C GLY A 106 0.38 -13.67 9.70
N PHE A 107 -0.16 -13.40 10.89
CA PHE A 107 0.37 -12.37 11.78
C PHE A 107 1.08 -12.98 12.99
N ILE A 108 2.36 -12.67 13.16
CA ILE A 108 3.18 -13.10 14.29
C ILE A 108 3.42 -11.90 15.19
N THR A 109 3.09 -12.05 16.47
CA THR A 109 3.30 -11.00 17.47
C THR A 109 3.88 -11.52 18.78
N THR A 110 4.17 -10.61 19.71
CA THR A 110 4.64 -10.96 21.05
C THR A 110 3.56 -11.76 21.78
N ARG A 111 3.90 -12.93 22.32
CA ARG A 111 2.95 -13.78 23.06
C ARG A 111 2.19 -13.00 24.14
N GLY A 112 0.88 -13.19 24.21
CA GLY A 112 -0.04 -12.46 25.08
C GLY A 112 -0.55 -11.14 24.50
N HIS A 113 -0.19 -10.78 23.25
CA HIS A 113 -0.67 -9.58 22.54
C HIS A 113 -1.38 -9.92 21.22
N GLU A 114 -1.75 -11.18 21.01
CA GLU A 114 -2.41 -11.69 19.81
C GLU A 114 -3.74 -10.97 19.54
N ASP A 115 -4.47 -10.66 20.61
CA ASP A 115 -5.75 -9.97 20.52
C ASP A 115 -5.62 -8.46 20.33
N ALA A 116 -4.42 -7.85 20.29
CA ALA A 116 -4.27 -6.39 20.21
C ALA A 116 -4.93 -5.79 18.96
N VAL A 117 -4.70 -6.41 17.79
CA VAL A 117 -5.34 -6.02 16.52
C VAL A 117 -6.84 -6.21 16.55
N ARG A 118 -7.31 -7.25 17.25
CA ARG A 118 -8.72 -7.46 17.47
C ARG A 118 -9.25 -6.38 18.39
N ILE A 119 -8.67 -6.12 19.56
CA ILE A 119 -9.12 -5.14 20.57
C ILE A 119 -9.28 -3.75 19.96
N GLY A 120 -8.36 -3.33 19.10
CA GLY A 120 -8.49 -2.10 18.32
C GLY A 120 -8.41 -0.82 19.15
N ARG A 121 -7.69 -0.88 20.28
CA ARG A 121 -7.56 0.20 21.28
C ARG A 121 -8.89 0.82 21.74
N VAL A 122 -10.01 0.13 21.56
CA VAL A 122 -11.40 0.65 21.71
C VAL A 122 -11.76 1.74 20.70
N LEU A 123 -10.82 2.61 20.31
CA LEU A 123 -10.98 3.71 19.35
C LEU A 123 -11.49 3.24 17.99
N SER A 124 -11.11 2.04 17.54
CA SER A 124 -11.52 1.52 16.23
C SER A 124 -13.04 1.40 16.04
N ARG A 125 -13.83 1.46 17.12
CA ARG A 125 -15.29 1.42 17.08
C ARG A 125 -15.96 2.72 16.66
N SER A 126 -15.25 3.83 16.77
CA SER A 126 -15.77 5.18 16.45
C SER A 126 -14.96 5.90 15.38
N GLU A 127 -13.85 5.32 14.92
CA GLU A 127 -13.07 5.87 13.82
C GLU A 127 -13.87 5.90 12.50
N GLY A 128 -13.79 7.03 11.79
CA GLY A 128 -14.47 7.25 10.52
C GLY A 128 -15.97 7.58 10.63
N LEU A 129 -16.52 7.69 11.85
CA LEU A 129 -17.90 8.12 12.05
C LEU A 129 -18.05 9.64 11.84
N PRO A 130 -19.22 10.12 11.35
CA PRO A 130 -19.59 11.53 11.44
C PRO A 130 -19.61 12.02 12.88
N GLU A 131 -19.27 13.30 13.10
CA GLU A 131 -19.19 13.93 14.43
C GLU A 131 -20.43 13.66 15.29
N GLN A 132 -21.62 13.69 14.70
CA GLN A 132 -22.89 13.50 15.42
C GLN A 132 -23.01 12.09 16.03
N LEU A 133 -22.37 11.07 15.45
CA LEU A 133 -22.45 9.69 15.91
C LEU A 133 -21.39 9.35 16.99
N HIS A 134 -20.45 10.25 17.27
CA HIS A 134 -19.48 10.03 18.35
C HIS A 134 -20.13 10.00 19.74
N TYR A 135 -21.29 10.64 19.92
CA TYR A 135 -22.02 10.64 21.19
C TYR A 135 -23.09 9.54 21.27
N ASP A 136 -23.40 8.87 20.16
CA ASP A 136 -24.32 7.73 20.11
C ASP A 136 -23.54 6.41 20.21
N VAL A 137 -23.18 6.04 21.44
CA VAL A 137 -22.42 4.82 21.73
C VAL A 137 -23.15 3.55 21.28
N ALA A 138 -24.49 3.60 21.16
CA ALA A 138 -25.27 2.46 20.67
C ALA A 138 -25.09 2.24 19.15
N ALA A 139 -24.70 3.29 18.41
CA ALA A 139 -24.39 3.21 16.98
C ALA A 139 -22.95 2.72 16.70
N TRP A 140 -22.11 2.60 17.72
CA TRP A 140 -20.72 2.19 17.53
C TRP A 140 -20.63 0.72 17.14
N ASN A 141 -19.88 0.42 16.09
CA ASN A 141 -19.62 -0.94 15.65
C ASN A 141 -18.13 -1.18 15.50
N LYS A 142 -17.70 -2.38 15.87
CA LYS A 142 -16.29 -2.76 15.78
C LYS A 142 -16.00 -3.35 14.41
N PRO A 143 -15.07 -2.78 13.62
CA PRO A 143 -14.67 -3.39 12.37
C PRO A 143 -13.93 -4.70 12.64
N GLU A 144 -14.14 -5.69 11.78
CA GLU A 144 -13.28 -6.88 11.75
C GLU A 144 -11.86 -6.46 11.37
N PRO A 145 -10.81 -6.97 12.02
CA PRO A 145 -9.43 -6.60 11.69
C PRO A 145 -9.10 -6.88 10.22
N LEU A 146 -8.21 -6.08 9.65
CA LEU A 146 -7.81 -6.22 8.25
C LEU A 146 -6.78 -7.34 8.10
N PHE A 147 -6.95 -8.17 7.07
CA PHE A 147 -5.97 -9.17 6.60
C PHE A 147 -5.50 -10.24 7.60
N VAL A 148 -6.16 -10.40 8.76
CA VAL A 148 -5.81 -11.44 9.76
C VAL A 148 -6.41 -12.84 9.46
N GLU A 149 -6.90 -13.08 8.25
CA GLU A 149 -7.55 -14.34 7.86
C GLU A 149 -6.60 -15.54 7.89
N GLY A 150 -5.29 -15.31 7.75
CA GLY A 150 -4.25 -16.32 7.91
C GLY A 150 -3.99 -16.72 9.37
N GLY A 151 -4.59 -16.00 10.32
CA GLY A 151 -4.48 -16.24 11.75
C GLY A 151 -3.44 -15.36 12.43
N VAL A 152 -3.65 -15.13 13.72
CA VAL A 152 -2.71 -14.44 14.61
C VAL A 152 -2.06 -15.47 15.53
N ARG A 153 -0.75 -15.38 15.71
CA ARG A 153 0.04 -16.25 16.58
C ARG A 153 1.01 -15.43 17.43
N GLY A 154 1.15 -15.85 18.67
CA GLY A 154 2.11 -15.28 19.61
C GLY A 154 3.38 -16.11 19.68
N VAL A 155 4.54 -15.46 19.62
CA VAL A 155 5.85 -16.08 19.85
C VAL A 155 6.43 -15.57 21.16
N VAL A 156 7.13 -16.45 21.88
CA VAL A 156 7.77 -16.09 23.14
C VAL A 156 8.96 -15.20 22.83
N GLU A 157 8.84 -13.96 23.26
CA GLU A 157 9.78 -12.90 22.97
C GLU A 157 9.40 -11.73 23.88
N ARG A 158 10.36 -10.95 24.36
CA ARG A 158 10.03 -9.66 25.00
C ARG A 158 11.19 -8.69 24.99
N VAL A 159 10.92 -7.49 24.50
CA VAL A 159 11.71 -6.27 24.73
C VAL A 159 10.93 -5.30 25.64
N ASP A 160 11.63 -4.57 26.52
CA ASP A 160 11.03 -3.53 27.37
C ASP A 160 11.05 -2.12 26.74
N SER A 161 10.47 -1.16 27.46
CA SER A 161 10.40 0.24 27.02
C SER A 161 11.74 0.97 26.94
N LYS A 162 12.82 0.34 27.41
CA LYS A 162 14.20 0.84 27.33
C LYS A 162 15.02 0.11 26.26
N GLY A 163 14.40 -0.81 25.52
CA GLY A 163 15.05 -1.60 24.48
C GLY A 163 15.82 -2.80 25.02
N ALA A 164 15.72 -3.12 26.31
CA ALA A 164 16.39 -4.27 26.89
C ALA A 164 15.59 -5.56 26.62
N VAL A 165 16.29 -6.63 26.27
CA VAL A 165 15.69 -7.96 26.11
C VAL A 165 15.32 -8.49 27.50
N VAL A 166 14.03 -8.73 27.70
CA VAL A 166 13.46 -9.33 28.92
C VAL A 166 13.27 -10.83 28.75
N ALA A 167 12.86 -11.26 27.56
CA ALA A 167 12.80 -12.66 27.17
C ALA A 167 13.38 -12.80 25.76
N PRO A 168 14.33 -13.72 25.54
CA PRO A 168 14.88 -13.95 24.21
C PRO A 168 13.79 -14.47 23.27
N LEU A 169 13.99 -14.27 21.96
CA LEU A 169 13.18 -14.89 20.94
C LEU A 169 13.28 -16.42 21.04
N ASP A 170 12.13 -17.08 21.21
CA ASP A 170 12.00 -18.53 21.10
C ASP A 170 11.97 -18.94 19.63
N GLU A 171 13.16 -19.22 19.09
CA GLU A 171 13.35 -19.59 17.69
C GLU A 171 12.63 -20.91 17.33
N GLU A 172 12.56 -21.87 18.26
CA GLU A 172 11.86 -23.13 18.01
C GLU A 172 10.35 -22.92 17.96
N GLY A 173 9.80 -22.17 18.93
CA GLY A 173 8.38 -21.79 18.92
C GLY A 173 8.00 -20.95 17.70
N LEU A 174 8.88 -20.06 17.24
CA LEU A 174 8.69 -19.32 15.99
C LEU A 174 8.56 -20.26 14.79
N LEU A 175 9.46 -21.23 14.65
CA LEU A 175 9.45 -22.17 13.52
C LEU A 175 8.20 -23.07 13.53
N GLN A 176 7.70 -23.45 14.71
CA GLN A 176 6.42 -24.16 14.85
C GLN A 176 5.25 -23.29 14.35
N VAL A 177 5.18 -22.03 14.80
CA VAL A 177 4.17 -21.05 14.34
C VAL A 177 4.22 -20.86 12.82
N VAL A 178 5.41 -20.77 12.23
CA VAL A 178 5.58 -20.66 10.77
C VAL A 178 5.03 -21.90 10.05
N GLY A 179 5.28 -23.10 10.59
CA GLY A 179 4.68 -24.34 10.08
C GLY A 179 3.15 -24.30 10.09
N GLU A 180 2.55 -23.90 11.21
CA GLU A 180 1.09 -23.77 11.32
C GLU A 180 0.51 -22.76 10.32
N LEU A 181 1.15 -21.59 10.17
CA LEU A 181 0.69 -20.58 9.23
C LEU A 181 0.79 -21.07 7.78
N ARG A 182 1.84 -21.82 7.43
CA ARG A 182 1.98 -22.45 6.11
C ARG A 182 0.89 -23.49 5.87
N ASP A 183 0.57 -24.31 6.85
CA ASP A 183 -0.50 -25.31 6.74
C ASP A 183 -1.88 -24.65 6.58
N LEU A 184 -2.04 -23.42 7.07
CA LEU A 184 -3.21 -22.56 6.84
C LEU A 184 -3.21 -21.85 5.47
N GLY A 185 -2.18 -22.08 4.64
CA GLY A 185 -2.08 -21.57 3.28
C GLY A 185 -1.92 -20.05 3.20
N VAL A 186 -1.17 -19.43 4.11
CA VAL A 186 -0.90 -17.98 4.04
C VAL A 186 -0.04 -17.62 2.83
N ASP A 187 -0.33 -16.48 2.23
CA ASP A 187 0.41 -15.92 1.09
C ASP A 187 1.59 -15.05 1.54
N SER A 188 1.59 -14.59 2.79
CA SER A 188 2.65 -13.76 3.39
C SER A 188 2.60 -13.80 4.92
N ILE A 189 3.69 -13.38 5.56
CA ILE A 189 3.79 -13.24 7.02
C ILE A 189 4.12 -11.79 7.39
N ALA A 190 3.35 -11.25 8.34
CA ALA A 190 3.65 -9.98 9.00
C ALA A 190 4.15 -10.26 10.42
N VAL A 191 5.28 -9.67 10.80
CA VAL A 191 5.88 -9.81 12.13
C VAL A 191 5.88 -8.46 12.83
N MET A 192 5.31 -8.42 14.04
CA MET A 192 5.27 -7.24 14.88
C MET A 192 5.50 -7.64 16.34
N PHE A 193 6.70 -7.35 16.84
CA PHE A 193 6.99 -7.48 18.26
C PHE A 193 6.84 -6.12 18.97
N LEU A 194 6.47 -6.17 20.24
CA LEU A 194 6.42 -4.95 21.03
C LEU A 194 7.81 -4.36 21.17
N TRP A 195 7.89 -3.03 21.11
CA TRP A 195 9.15 -2.27 21.18
C TRP A 195 10.16 -2.55 20.06
N SER A 196 9.77 -3.24 18.98
CA SER A 196 10.65 -3.51 17.83
C SER A 196 11.14 -2.25 17.11
N PHE A 197 10.37 -1.16 17.15
CA PHE A 197 10.81 0.15 16.64
C PHE A 197 12.03 0.71 17.40
N LEU A 198 12.24 0.27 18.65
CA LEU A 198 13.37 0.69 19.49
C LEU A 198 14.50 -0.34 19.45
N ASN A 199 14.17 -1.63 19.46
CA ASN A 199 15.12 -2.71 19.30
C ASN A 199 14.57 -3.77 18.32
N PRO A 200 14.97 -3.73 17.03
CA PRO A 200 14.42 -4.59 15.99
C PRO A 200 15.04 -5.98 15.95
N GLN A 201 16.00 -6.30 16.83
CA GLN A 201 16.82 -7.52 16.73
C GLN A 201 15.99 -8.81 16.63
N HIS A 202 14.90 -8.93 17.40
CA HIS A 202 14.03 -10.11 17.34
C HIS A 202 13.23 -10.18 16.03
N GLU A 203 12.76 -9.06 15.49
CA GLU A 203 12.06 -9.06 14.19
C GLU A 203 13.01 -9.41 13.04
N LEU A 204 14.23 -8.84 13.04
CA LEU A 204 15.26 -9.16 12.06
C LEU A 204 15.63 -10.65 12.11
N ARG A 205 15.83 -11.18 13.32
CA ARG A 205 16.12 -12.61 13.51
C ARG A 205 14.95 -13.50 13.09
N ALA A 206 13.72 -13.08 13.36
CA ALA A 206 12.54 -13.80 12.91
C ALA A 206 12.47 -13.86 11.38
N ARG A 207 12.72 -12.76 10.67
CA ARG A 207 12.79 -12.77 9.19
C ARG A 207 13.81 -13.78 8.67
N GLU A 208 15.03 -13.76 9.20
CA GLU A 208 16.08 -14.71 8.78
C GLU A 208 15.62 -16.17 8.91
N LEU A 209 15.00 -16.52 10.04
CA LEU A 209 14.50 -17.86 10.31
C LEU A 209 13.31 -18.23 9.41
N ILE A 210 12.37 -17.30 9.21
CA ILE A 210 11.20 -17.51 8.36
C ILE A 210 11.64 -17.72 6.91
N GLU A 211 12.53 -16.88 6.38
CA GLU A 211 13.04 -17.00 5.01
C GLU A 211 13.78 -18.33 4.77
N GLN A 212 14.50 -18.83 5.78
CA GLN A 212 15.15 -20.14 5.72
C GLN A 212 14.13 -21.29 5.76
N ALA A 213 13.11 -21.21 6.60
CA ALA A 213 12.12 -22.27 6.80
C ALA A 213 10.99 -22.28 5.75
N ALA A 214 10.73 -21.14 5.13
CA ALA A 214 9.67 -20.92 4.14
C ALA A 214 10.17 -20.07 2.95
N PRO A 215 11.14 -20.57 2.15
CA PRO A 215 11.67 -19.79 1.03
C PRO A 215 10.59 -19.37 0.04
N GLY A 216 10.59 -18.09 -0.33
CA GLY A 216 9.62 -17.50 -1.26
C GLY A 216 8.33 -16.99 -0.62
N LEU A 217 8.11 -17.21 0.68
CA LEU A 217 7.03 -16.58 1.42
C LEU A 217 7.44 -15.15 1.83
N PRO A 218 6.75 -14.09 1.37
CA PRO A 218 7.09 -12.72 1.75
C PRO A 218 6.97 -12.49 3.25
N VAL A 219 7.95 -11.78 3.82
CA VAL A 219 7.99 -11.42 5.24
C VAL A 219 8.07 -9.91 5.41
N ASN A 220 7.09 -9.34 6.10
CA ASN A 220 6.98 -7.93 6.40
C ASN A 220 7.30 -7.66 7.87
N LEU A 221 8.28 -6.80 8.15
CA LEU A 221 8.65 -6.41 9.51
C LEU A 221 8.07 -5.04 9.86
N SER A 222 7.48 -4.96 11.04
CA SER A 222 6.90 -3.70 11.51
C SER A 222 7.95 -2.62 11.77
N SER A 223 9.16 -3.02 12.17
CA SER A 223 10.32 -2.16 12.35
C SER A 223 10.90 -1.61 11.04
N ASP A 224 10.67 -2.27 9.90
CA ASP A 224 11.09 -1.76 8.59
C ASP A 224 10.03 -0.83 7.99
N ILE A 225 8.75 -1.16 8.17
CA ILE A 225 7.62 -0.45 7.53
C ILE A 225 7.21 0.81 8.29
N ALA A 226 7.06 0.71 9.61
CA ALA A 226 6.57 1.80 10.45
C ALA A 226 7.25 1.79 11.84
N PRO A 227 8.55 2.17 11.93
CA PRO A 227 9.32 2.17 13.18
C PRO A 227 8.90 3.30 14.14
N THR A 228 7.64 3.29 14.56
CA THR A 228 7.05 4.27 15.47
C THR A 228 6.34 3.58 16.64
N LEU A 229 6.20 4.29 17.77
CA LEU A 229 5.39 3.84 18.89
C LEU A 229 3.90 3.73 18.50
N GLY A 230 3.15 2.83 19.14
CA GLY A 230 1.74 2.55 18.87
C GLY A 230 1.59 1.18 18.21
N GLU A 231 1.19 0.18 18.99
CA GLU A 231 1.15 -1.21 18.53
C GLU A 231 0.03 -1.49 17.53
N PHE A 232 -1.14 -0.88 17.71
CA PHE A 232 -2.30 -1.13 16.86
C PHE A 232 -2.12 -0.52 15.47
N GLU A 233 -1.69 0.74 15.41
CA GLU A 233 -1.44 1.46 14.18
C GLU A 233 -0.30 0.80 13.40
N ARG A 234 0.81 0.49 14.08
CA ARG A 234 1.97 -0.19 13.47
C ARG A 234 1.60 -1.58 12.95
N ALA A 235 0.81 -2.36 13.70
CA ALA A 235 0.34 -3.66 13.25
C ALA A 235 -0.54 -3.54 11.99
N ASN A 236 -1.50 -2.59 11.96
CA ASN A 236 -2.34 -2.38 10.78
C ASN A 236 -1.53 -1.95 9.56
N THR A 237 -0.55 -1.06 9.70
CA THR A 237 0.33 -0.67 8.59
C THR A 237 1.15 -1.85 8.07
N THR A 238 1.65 -2.70 8.96
CA THR A 238 2.42 -3.90 8.60
C THR A 238 1.55 -4.94 7.89
N LEU A 239 0.30 -5.13 8.34
CA LEU A 239 -0.68 -6.04 7.74
C LEU A 239 -1.16 -5.60 6.35
N MET A 240 -1.12 -4.30 6.05
CA MET A 240 -1.56 -3.75 4.76
C MET A 240 -0.50 -3.80 3.66
N ASN A 241 0.77 -3.99 4.01
CA ASN A 241 1.91 -4.00 3.08
C ASN A 241 2.10 -5.35 2.40
#